data_AF-A0A358CSG6-F1
#
_entry.id   AF-A0A358CSG6-F1
#
_cell.length_a   1.000
_cell.length_b   1.000
_cell.length_c   1.000
_cell.angle_alpha   90.00
_cell.angle_beta   90.00
_cell.angle_gamma   90.00
#
_symmetry.space_group_name_H-M   'P 1'
#
loop_
_entity.id
_entity.type
_entity.pdbx_description
1 polymer ?
#
loop_
_entity_poly.entity_id
_entity_poly.type
_entity_poly.pdbx_seq_one_letter_code
_entity_poly.pdbx_strand_id
1 'polypeptide(L)'
;TLYELFHNRGLRWSGGQTDLAPVCHYYDELDRDEKRADTLASAIEINRPVNLNKCLRALEVCDGVVREVSEQEILDAKAQVGAGGLGCEPASAASVAGARKLVNEGVIGRDDRVVCILTGHQLKDPNATVAYHTTDQKLFNEVLGSRGVSRASYANRAVSVGNRFDEIVQAIDLYS
;
A
#
# COMPACT_ATOMS: atom_id res chain seq x y z
N THR A 1 4.34 9.21 10.84
CA THR A 1 3.78 9.22 9.48
C THR A 1 2.92 10.46 9.31
N LEU A 2 2.35 10.71 8.13
CA LEU A 2 1.39 11.81 7.95
C LEU A 2 0.14 11.63 8.84
N TYR A 3 -0.32 10.39 9.02
CA TYR A 3 -1.45 10.07 9.88
C TYR A 3 -1.17 10.41 11.34
N GLU A 4 0.00 10.06 11.86
CA GLU A 4 0.43 10.46 13.21
C GLU A 4 0.37 11.98 13.41
N LEU A 5 0.93 12.74 12.46
CA LEU A 5 0.94 14.20 12.53
C LEU A 5 -0.47 14.80 12.42
N PHE A 6 -1.26 14.36 11.44
CA PHE A 6 -2.56 14.95 11.14
C PHE A 6 -3.67 14.45 12.09
N HIS A 7 -3.76 13.16 12.32
CA HIS A 7 -4.83 12.55 13.12
C HIS A 7 -4.53 12.62 14.62
N ASN A 8 -3.38 12.08 15.04
CA ASN A 8 -3.08 11.92 16.47
C ASN A 8 -2.56 13.21 17.11
N ARG A 9 -1.80 14.03 16.37
CA ARG A 9 -1.21 15.28 16.86
C ARG A 9 -1.94 16.54 16.42
N GLY A 10 -3.04 16.40 15.67
CA GLY A 10 -3.92 17.51 15.32
C GLY A 10 -3.30 18.57 14.39
N LEU A 11 -2.25 18.25 13.63
CA LEU A 11 -1.60 19.20 12.72
C LEU A 11 -2.57 19.66 11.62
N ARG A 12 -2.69 20.97 11.39
CA ARG A 12 -3.59 21.59 10.39
C ARG A 12 -2.91 22.74 9.64
N TRP A 13 -3.38 23.07 8.44
CA TRP A 13 -2.80 24.15 7.62
C TRP A 13 -2.97 25.54 8.23
N SER A 14 -4.14 25.83 8.83
CA SER A 14 -4.41 27.08 9.56
C SER A 14 -4.16 28.33 8.70
N GLY A 15 -4.67 28.35 7.47
CA GLY A 15 -4.55 29.52 6.59
C GLY A 15 -3.11 29.92 6.23
N GLY A 16 -2.15 29.00 6.34
CA GLY A 16 -0.72 29.25 6.10
C GLY A 16 0.09 29.62 7.34
N GLN A 17 -0.56 29.69 8.51
CA GLN A 17 0.07 29.85 9.82
C GLN A 17 0.07 28.51 10.58
N THR A 18 0.54 27.45 9.92
CA THR A 18 0.64 26.11 10.49
C THR A 18 1.54 26.12 11.73
N ASP A 19 1.02 25.66 12.87
CA ASP A 19 1.84 25.38 14.05
C ASP A 19 2.70 24.15 13.80
N LEU A 20 4.01 24.34 13.74
CA LEU A 20 4.98 23.27 13.48
C LEU A 20 5.52 22.62 14.77
N ALA A 21 5.13 23.09 15.96
CA ALA A 21 5.59 22.47 17.21
C ALA A 21 5.30 20.96 17.28
N PRO A 22 4.13 20.44 16.84
CA PRO A 22 3.88 19.00 16.82
C PRO A 22 4.81 18.23 15.86
N VAL A 23 5.21 18.86 14.75
CA VAL A 23 6.14 18.28 13.77
C VAL A 23 7.53 18.18 14.36
N CYS A 24 8.02 19.26 14.97
CA CYS A 24 9.33 19.27 15.62
C CYS A 24 9.39 18.21 16.73
N HIS A 25 8.37 18.14 17.60
CA HIS A 25 8.32 17.16 18.67
C HIS A 25 8.34 15.71 18.14
N TYR A 26 7.53 15.43 17.11
CA TYR A 26 7.51 14.11 16.49
C TYR A 26 8.85 13.73 15.87
N TYR A 27 9.53 14.69 15.25
CA TYR A 27 10.84 14.50 14.65
C TYR A 27 11.93 14.26 15.70
N ASP A 28 11.90 14.98 16.83
CA ASP A 28 12.82 14.75 17.93
C ASP A 28 12.62 13.36 18.56
N GLU A 29 11.38 12.87 18.65
CA GLU A 29 11.10 11.50 19.07
C GLU A 29 11.67 10.47 18.09
N LEU A 30 11.50 10.68 16.78
CA LEU A 30 12.08 9.80 15.76
C LEU A 30 13.61 9.72 15.86
N ASP A 31 14.27 10.86 16.08
CA ASP A 31 15.72 10.91 16.21
C ASP A 31 16.20 10.27 17.52
N ARG A 32 15.51 10.55 18.63
CA ARG A 32 15.81 9.95 19.95
C ARG A 32 15.69 8.43 19.93
N ASP A 33 14.66 7.91 19.27
CA ASP A 33 14.35 6.49 19.22
C ASP A 33 15.03 5.78 18.02
N GLU A 34 15.85 6.50 17.24
CA GLU A 34 16.49 6.02 16.00
C GLU A 34 15.49 5.40 14.99
N LYS A 35 14.23 5.85 15.01
CA LYS A 35 13.15 5.30 14.18
C LYS A 35 13.25 5.80 12.74
N ARG A 36 13.29 4.85 11.81
CA ARG A 36 13.26 5.09 10.36
C ARG A 36 11.92 4.66 9.76
N ALA A 37 11.60 5.21 8.59
CA ALA A 37 10.48 4.73 7.81
C ALA A 37 10.82 3.30 7.38
N ASP A 38 9.85 2.41 7.48
CA ASP A 38 10.02 1.01 7.11
C ASP A 38 8.72 0.53 6.46
N THR A 39 8.77 0.31 5.14
CA THR A 39 7.64 -0.18 4.35
C THR A 39 8.14 -0.85 3.06
N LEU A 40 7.40 -1.83 2.51
CA LEU A 40 7.69 -2.35 1.17
C LEU A 40 7.39 -1.30 0.09
N ALA A 41 6.58 -0.30 0.41
CA ALA A 41 6.23 0.81 -0.47
C ALA A 41 7.33 1.88 -0.49
N SER A 42 8.51 1.53 -1.01
CA SER A 42 9.71 2.37 -1.02
C SER A 42 9.50 3.82 -1.51
N ALA A 43 8.64 4.04 -2.52
CA ALA A 43 8.35 5.38 -3.02
C ALA A 43 7.62 6.31 -2.02
N ILE A 44 7.05 5.75 -0.94
CA ILE A 44 6.43 6.50 0.17
C ILE A 44 7.09 6.19 1.53
N GLU A 45 8.28 5.58 1.54
CA GLU A 45 9.10 5.31 2.72
C GLU A 45 9.77 6.62 3.23
N ILE A 46 8.95 7.54 3.72
CA ILE A 46 9.35 8.92 4.04
C ILE A 46 8.90 9.29 5.45
N ASN A 47 9.86 9.51 6.35
CA ASN A 47 9.57 10.02 7.70
C ASN A 47 9.31 11.52 7.76
N ARG A 48 9.98 12.29 6.89
CA ARG A 48 10.02 13.76 6.95
C ARG A 48 9.63 14.35 5.59
N PRO A 49 8.32 14.44 5.27
CA PRO A 49 7.88 14.88 3.96
C PRO A 49 8.22 16.34 3.69
N VAL A 50 9.04 16.58 2.66
CA VAL A 50 9.50 17.93 2.26
C VAL A 50 8.34 18.88 1.92
N ASN A 51 7.25 18.33 1.36
CA ASN A 51 6.08 19.12 0.96
C ASN A 51 4.91 19.04 1.96
N LEU A 52 5.18 18.82 3.26
CA LEU A 52 4.14 18.68 4.30
C LEU A 52 3.12 19.82 4.30
N ASN A 53 3.58 21.07 4.25
CA ASN A 53 2.71 22.25 4.23
C ASN A 53 1.77 22.28 3.01
N LYS A 54 2.24 21.88 1.82
CA LYS A 54 1.38 21.79 0.63
C LYS A 54 0.33 20.68 0.80
N CYS A 55 0.70 19.58 1.44
CA CYS A 55 -0.21 18.48 1.77
C CYS A 55 -1.31 18.93 2.75
N LEU A 56 -0.95 19.63 3.84
CA LEU A 56 -1.91 20.14 4.81
C LEU A 56 -2.90 21.11 4.16
N ARG A 57 -2.40 22.00 3.30
CA ARG A 57 -3.26 22.91 2.54
C ARG A 57 -4.25 22.15 1.66
N ALA A 58 -3.80 21.10 0.97
CA ALA A 58 -4.67 20.28 0.13
C ALA A 58 -5.74 19.53 0.95
N LEU A 59 -5.37 19.02 2.14
CA LEU A 59 -6.33 18.39 3.06
C LEU A 59 -7.40 19.40 3.53
N GLU A 60 -7.03 20.63 3.87
CA GLU A 60 -8.00 21.65 4.28
C GLU A 60 -8.92 22.07 3.13
N VAL A 61 -8.36 22.37 1.96
CA VAL A 61 -9.12 22.86 0.79
C VAL A 61 -10.07 21.81 0.23
N CYS A 62 -9.71 20.54 0.31
CA CYS A 62 -10.49 19.43 -0.25
C CYS A 62 -11.36 18.70 0.76
N ASP A 63 -11.44 19.17 2.02
CA ASP A 63 -12.04 18.43 3.14
C ASP A 63 -11.52 16.97 3.20
N GLY A 64 -10.21 16.84 3.04
CA GLY A 64 -9.53 15.58 2.85
C GLY A 64 -9.27 14.83 4.16
N VAL A 65 -9.17 13.51 4.04
CA VAL A 65 -8.81 12.62 5.15
C VAL A 65 -7.46 11.95 4.92
N VAL A 66 -6.82 11.53 6.01
CA VAL A 66 -5.59 10.73 5.99
C VAL A 66 -5.88 9.37 6.60
N ARG A 67 -5.39 8.30 5.96
CA ARG A 67 -5.44 6.92 6.46
C ARG A 67 -4.13 6.19 6.21
N GLU A 68 -3.86 5.24 7.08
CA GLU A 68 -2.77 4.27 6.94
C GLU A 68 -3.34 2.91 6.56
N VAL A 69 -2.53 2.18 5.81
CA VAL A 69 -2.78 0.80 5.40
C VAL A 69 -1.53 -0.01 5.69
N SER A 70 -1.74 -1.25 6.09
CA SER A 70 -0.67 -2.21 6.38
C SER A 70 -0.03 -2.76 5.11
N GLU A 71 1.18 -3.31 5.24
CA GLU A 71 1.87 -4.04 4.17
C GLU A 71 1.01 -5.15 3.55
N GLN A 72 0.27 -5.86 4.40
CA GLN A 72 -0.69 -6.88 3.96
C GLN A 72 -1.80 -6.27 3.07
N GLU A 73 -2.39 -5.15 3.49
CA GLU A 73 -3.44 -4.48 2.72
C GLU A 73 -2.91 -3.94 1.39
N ILE A 74 -1.68 -3.40 1.39
CA ILE A 74 -1.00 -2.89 0.19
C ILE A 74 -0.80 -4.02 -0.81
N LEU A 75 -0.21 -5.14 -0.42
CA LEU A 75 0.06 -6.23 -1.35
C LEU A 75 -1.20 -6.96 -1.81
N ASP A 76 -2.19 -7.12 -0.93
CA ASP A 76 -3.50 -7.65 -1.32
C ASP A 76 -4.16 -6.75 -2.37
N ALA A 77 -4.11 -5.43 -2.20
CA ALA A 77 -4.64 -4.48 -3.19
C ALA A 77 -3.83 -4.55 -4.50
N LYS A 78 -2.50 -4.65 -4.42
CA LYS A 78 -1.62 -4.77 -5.59
C LYS A 78 -1.96 -6.01 -6.41
N ALA A 79 -2.17 -7.16 -5.76
CA ALA A 79 -2.55 -8.41 -6.43
C ALA A 79 -3.93 -8.31 -7.10
N GLN A 80 -4.89 -7.65 -6.47
CA GLN A 80 -6.22 -7.41 -7.06
C GLN A 80 -6.17 -6.48 -8.27
N VAL A 81 -5.37 -5.42 -8.23
CA VAL A 81 -5.10 -4.57 -9.40
C VAL A 81 -4.50 -5.41 -10.54
N GLY A 82 -3.55 -6.30 -10.20
CA GLY A 82 -2.98 -7.32 -11.07
C GLY A 82 -4.02 -8.17 -11.78
N ALA A 83 -4.96 -8.73 -11.01
CA ALA A 83 -6.03 -9.57 -11.51
C ALA A 83 -6.98 -8.82 -12.47
N GLY A 84 -7.08 -7.49 -12.36
CA GLY A 84 -7.84 -6.63 -13.28
C GLY A 84 -7.14 -6.28 -14.58
N GLY A 85 -5.94 -6.84 -14.85
CA GLY A 85 -5.18 -6.58 -16.08
C GLY A 85 -4.29 -5.32 -16.03
N LEU A 86 -4.16 -4.70 -14.86
CA LEU A 86 -3.28 -3.55 -14.63
C LEU A 86 -2.10 -3.95 -13.72
N GLY A 87 -1.02 -3.19 -13.73
CA GLY A 87 0.15 -3.46 -12.90
C GLY A 87 0.71 -2.19 -12.27
N CYS A 88 1.00 -2.23 -10.96
CA CYS A 88 1.63 -1.13 -10.26
C CYS A 88 2.64 -1.59 -9.17
N GLU A 89 3.49 -0.67 -8.74
CA GLU A 89 4.39 -0.83 -7.58
C GLU A 89 3.62 -0.79 -6.24
N PRO A 90 4.18 -1.26 -5.12
CA PRO A 90 3.46 -1.28 -3.83
C PRO A 90 2.93 0.10 -3.37
N ALA A 91 3.70 1.18 -3.54
CA ALA A 91 3.24 2.53 -3.17
C ALA A 91 1.99 3.00 -3.91
N SER A 92 1.84 2.60 -5.17
CA SER A 92 0.63 2.88 -5.95
C SER A 92 -0.58 2.12 -5.40
N ALA A 93 -0.39 0.86 -5.02
CA ALA A 93 -1.45 0.02 -4.47
C ALA A 93 -1.95 0.52 -3.11
N ALA A 94 -1.17 1.31 -2.37
CA ALA A 94 -1.61 1.95 -1.13
C ALA A 94 -2.85 2.85 -1.34
N SER A 95 -2.98 3.48 -2.52
CA SER A 95 -4.18 4.28 -2.86
C SER A 95 -5.45 3.42 -2.94
N VAL A 96 -5.35 2.24 -3.57
CA VAL A 96 -6.46 1.29 -3.71
C VAL A 96 -6.80 0.63 -2.36
N ALA A 97 -5.77 0.26 -1.59
CA ALA A 97 -5.95 -0.23 -0.23
C ALA A 97 -6.66 0.80 0.65
N GLY A 98 -6.24 2.07 0.57
CA GLY A 98 -6.85 3.18 1.30
C GLY A 98 -8.29 3.43 0.88
N ALA A 99 -8.59 3.41 -0.41
CA ALA A 99 -9.96 3.53 -0.91
C ALA A 99 -10.86 2.41 -0.38
N ARG A 100 -10.40 1.15 -0.43
CA ARG A 100 -11.12 0.00 0.15
C ARG A 100 -11.39 0.20 1.65
N LYS A 101 -10.39 0.69 2.40
CA LYS A 101 -10.54 0.99 3.82
C LYS A 101 -11.58 2.08 4.08
N LEU A 102 -11.54 3.18 3.32
CA LEU A 102 -12.50 4.28 3.45
C LEU A 102 -13.93 3.88 3.08
N VAL A 103 -14.11 2.96 2.12
CA VAL A 103 -15.43 2.34 1.83
C VAL A 103 -15.92 1.53 3.03
N ASN A 104 -15.05 0.73 3.65
CA ASN A 104 -15.41 -0.07 4.83
C ASN A 104 -15.74 0.80 6.05
N GLU A 105 -15.08 1.94 6.19
CA GLU A 105 -15.35 2.94 7.24
C GLU A 105 -16.62 3.79 6.95
N GLY A 106 -17.20 3.68 5.76
CA GLY A 106 -18.36 4.48 5.34
C GLY A 106 -18.05 5.93 5.00
N VAL A 107 -16.76 6.29 4.86
CA VAL A 107 -16.33 7.62 4.41
C VAL A 107 -16.54 7.79 2.91
N ILE A 108 -16.32 6.72 2.14
CA ILE A 108 -16.64 6.64 0.71
C ILE A 108 -17.88 5.75 0.54
N GLY A 109 -18.89 6.22 -0.18
CA GLY A 109 -20.08 5.46 -0.54
C GLY A 109 -19.79 4.36 -1.55
N ARG A 110 -20.59 3.28 -1.55
CA ARG A 110 -20.41 2.15 -2.49
C ARG A 110 -20.63 2.54 -3.95
N ASP A 111 -21.43 3.57 -4.19
CA ASP A 111 -21.76 4.08 -5.52
C ASP A 111 -20.92 5.31 -5.91
N ASP A 112 -19.98 5.74 -5.05
CA ASP A 112 -19.14 6.90 -5.32
C ASP A 112 -18.13 6.61 -6.43
N ARG A 113 -17.90 7.63 -7.26
CA ARG A 113 -16.84 7.57 -8.27
C ARG A 113 -15.50 7.91 -7.62
N VAL A 114 -14.66 6.88 -7.48
CA VAL A 114 -13.31 7.01 -6.90
C VAL A 114 -12.24 6.92 -7.98
N VAL A 115 -11.23 7.78 -7.89
CA VAL A 115 -10.01 7.69 -8.71
C VAL A 115 -8.83 7.38 -7.79
N CYS A 116 -8.18 6.24 -8.03
CA CYS A 116 -6.93 5.85 -7.36
C CYS A 116 -5.74 6.17 -8.26
N ILE A 117 -4.74 6.89 -7.75
CA ILE A 117 -3.57 7.30 -8.53
C ILE A 117 -2.46 6.25 -8.38
N LEU A 118 -2.14 5.58 -9.49
CA LEU A 118 -1.03 4.63 -9.56
C LEU A 118 0.22 5.34 -10.09
N THR A 119 1.06 5.81 -9.17
CA THR A 119 2.25 6.64 -9.46
C THR A 119 3.38 5.91 -10.17
N GLY A 120 3.46 4.57 -10.06
CA GLY A 120 4.58 3.79 -10.53
C GLY A 120 4.18 2.49 -11.21
N HIS A 121 4.90 2.19 -12.29
CA HIS A 121 4.72 0.98 -13.08
C HIS A 121 5.17 -0.27 -12.30
N GLN A 122 4.53 -1.41 -12.53
CA GLN A 122 4.84 -2.69 -11.87
C GLN A 122 6.32 -3.10 -11.96
N LEU A 123 6.96 -2.79 -13.10
CA LEU A 123 8.36 -3.16 -13.35
C LEU A 123 9.39 -2.42 -12.48
N LYS A 124 8.98 -1.43 -11.68
CA LYS A 124 9.87 -0.83 -10.69
C LYS A 124 10.17 -1.78 -9.53
N ASP A 125 9.22 -2.65 -9.18
CA ASP A 125 9.39 -3.67 -8.14
C ASP A 125 8.72 -4.99 -8.56
N PRO A 126 9.36 -5.74 -9.48
CA PRO A 126 8.87 -7.03 -9.90
C PRO A 126 8.98 -8.08 -8.77
N ASN A 127 9.94 -7.91 -7.84
CA ASN A 127 10.22 -8.86 -6.77
C ASN A 127 9.04 -9.00 -5.82
N ALA A 128 8.38 -7.90 -5.44
CA ALA A 128 7.15 -7.97 -4.63
C ALA A 128 6.04 -8.78 -5.32
N THR A 129 5.93 -8.67 -6.65
CA THR A 129 4.96 -9.48 -7.42
C THR A 129 5.34 -10.96 -7.39
N VAL A 130 6.59 -11.28 -7.73
CA VAL A 130 7.06 -12.67 -7.78
C VAL A 130 6.91 -13.33 -6.41
N ALA A 131 7.36 -12.66 -5.35
CA ALA A 131 7.28 -13.19 -3.99
C ALA A 131 5.85 -13.38 -3.50
N TYR A 132 4.89 -12.51 -3.88
CA TYR A 132 3.50 -12.66 -3.47
C TYR A 132 2.81 -13.86 -4.14
N HIS A 133 3.17 -14.14 -5.39
CA HIS A 133 2.56 -15.19 -6.22
C HIS A 133 3.33 -16.52 -6.23
N THR A 134 4.41 -16.63 -5.47
CA THR A 134 5.27 -17.82 -5.45
C THR A 134 4.65 -18.99 -4.67
N THR A 135 5.10 -20.20 -5.00
CA THR A 135 4.95 -21.41 -4.18
C THR A 135 6.14 -21.62 -3.24
N ASP A 136 7.25 -20.88 -3.42
CA ASP A 136 8.43 -20.95 -2.56
C ASP A 136 8.24 -20.13 -1.28
N GLN A 137 7.95 -20.82 -0.18
CA GLN A 137 7.72 -20.19 1.12
C GLN A 137 8.96 -19.45 1.65
N LYS A 138 10.17 -19.89 1.29
CA LYS A 138 11.40 -19.20 1.72
C LYS A 138 11.49 -17.83 1.05
N LEU A 139 11.26 -17.78 -0.27
CA LEU A 139 11.22 -16.52 -1.01
C LEU A 139 10.13 -15.58 -0.49
N PHE A 140 8.92 -16.10 -0.23
CA PHE A 140 7.85 -15.30 0.36
C PHE A 140 8.27 -14.69 1.70
N ASN A 141 8.84 -15.51 2.61
CA ASN A 141 9.23 -15.06 3.94
C ASN A 141 10.37 -14.04 3.90
N GLU A 142 11.35 -14.24 3.00
CA GLU A 142 12.50 -13.36 2.85
C GLU A 142 12.09 -11.97 2.36
N VAL A 143 11.27 -11.91 1.31
CA VAL A 143 10.90 -10.64 0.65
C VAL A 143 9.73 -9.95 1.33
N LEU A 144 8.71 -10.70 1.77
CA LEU A 144 7.44 -10.15 2.24
C LEU A 144 7.19 -10.40 3.73
N GLY A 145 7.47 -11.63 4.19
CA GLY A 145 7.25 -12.03 5.59
C GLY A 145 8.05 -11.20 6.58
N SER A 146 9.32 -10.92 6.25
CA SER A 146 10.22 -10.07 7.02
C SER A 146 9.70 -8.63 7.22
N ARG A 147 8.77 -8.19 6.35
CA ARG A 147 8.16 -6.86 6.36
C ARG A 147 6.71 -6.87 6.84
N GLY A 148 6.23 -7.97 7.42
CA GLY A 148 4.90 -8.01 8.05
C GLY A 148 3.74 -8.45 7.15
N VAL A 149 4.02 -8.99 5.96
CA VAL A 149 3.02 -9.67 5.14
C VAL A 149 2.94 -11.14 5.60
N SER A 150 1.79 -11.54 6.12
CA SER A 150 1.63 -12.87 6.73
C SER A 150 1.06 -13.92 5.77
N ARG A 151 0.35 -13.48 4.73
CA ARG A 151 -0.35 -14.36 3.79
C ARG A 151 -0.46 -13.76 2.40
N ALA A 152 -0.64 -14.62 1.39
CA ALA A 152 -0.91 -14.22 0.02
C ALA A 152 -2.31 -14.65 -0.40
N SER A 153 -3.33 -13.93 0.10
CA SER A 153 -4.75 -14.29 -0.04
C SER A 153 -5.24 -14.28 -1.49
N TYR A 154 -4.58 -13.50 -2.34
CA TYR A 154 -4.93 -13.31 -3.75
C TYR A 154 -3.84 -13.84 -4.69
N ALA A 155 -3.02 -14.79 -4.22
CA ALA A 155 -1.95 -15.36 -5.02
C ALA A 155 -2.49 -16.22 -6.16
N ASN A 156 -2.28 -15.77 -7.39
CA ASN A 156 -2.28 -16.62 -8.57
C ASN A 156 -0.95 -17.39 -8.67
N ARG A 157 -0.94 -18.66 -8.26
CA ARG A 157 0.27 -19.52 -8.27
C ARG A 157 0.31 -20.37 -9.51
N ALA A 158 1.50 -20.63 -10.03
CA ALA A 158 1.68 -21.60 -11.11
C ALA A 158 1.24 -22.99 -10.64
N VAL A 159 0.39 -23.64 -11.45
CA VAL A 159 -0.01 -25.04 -11.25
C VAL A 159 0.92 -25.92 -12.06
N SER A 160 1.67 -26.78 -11.38
CA SER A 160 2.52 -27.77 -12.05
C SER A 160 1.66 -28.91 -12.58
N VAL A 161 1.83 -29.25 -13.87
CA VAL A 161 1.10 -30.32 -14.56
C VAL A 161 2.08 -31.19 -15.32
N GLY A 162 1.80 -32.49 -15.43
CA GLY A 162 2.62 -33.39 -16.24
C GLY A 162 2.45 -33.13 -17.73
N ASN A 163 3.40 -33.60 -18.53
CA ASN A 163 3.42 -33.38 -19.99
C ASN A 163 2.45 -34.30 -20.76
N ARG A 164 1.36 -34.75 -20.12
CA ARG A 164 0.36 -35.64 -20.72
C ARG A 164 -0.89 -34.85 -21.10
N PHE A 165 -1.43 -35.12 -22.29
CA PHE A 165 -2.62 -34.44 -22.80
C PHE A 165 -3.78 -34.46 -21.79
N ASP A 166 -4.13 -35.63 -21.26
CA ASP A 166 -5.24 -35.78 -20.31
C ASP A 166 -5.04 -34.97 -19.02
N GLU A 167 -3.80 -34.90 -18.52
CA GLU A 167 -3.46 -34.14 -17.31
C GLU A 167 -3.56 -32.63 -17.54
N ILE A 168 -3.16 -32.16 -18.74
CA ILE A 168 -3.26 -30.75 -19.13
C ILE A 168 -4.74 -30.35 -19.30
N VAL A 169 -5.54 -31.17 -19.99
CA VAL A 169 -6.98 -30.92 -20.17
C VAL A 169 -7.69 -30.87 -18.82
N GLN A 170 -7.43 -31.86 -17.95
CA GLN A 170 -8.00 -31.89 -16.61
C GLN A 170 -7.65 -30.64 -15.78
N ALA A 171 -6.41 -30.15 -15.89
CA ALA A 171 -6.00 -28.93 -15.20
C ALA A 171 -6.70 -27.69 -15.76
N ILE A 172 -6.84 -27.56 -17.08
CA ILE A 172 -7.58 -26.44 -17.68
C ILE A 172 -9.02 -26.44 -17.18
N ASP A 173 -9.72 -27.59 -17.25
CA ASP A 173 -11.12 -27.70 -16.82
C ASP A 173 -11.34 -27.39 -15.33
N LEU A 174 -10.33 -27.64 -14.49
CA LEU A 174 -10.40 -27.36 -13.05
C LEU A 174 -10.24 -25.87 -12.72
N TYR A 175 -9.52 -25.11 -13.55
CA TYR A 175 -9.10 -23.73 -13.27
C TYR A 175 -9.66 -22.69 -14.26
N SER A 176 -10.41 -23.10 -15.28
CA SER A 176 -11.21 -22.24 -16.17
C SER A 176 -12.54 -21.83 -15.54
#